data_AF-A0A0S8HSH0-F1
#
_entry.id   AF-A0A0S8HSH0-F1
#
_cell.length_a   1.000
_cell.length_b   1.000
_cell.length_c   1.000
_cell.angle_alpha   90.00
_cell.angle_beta   90.00
_cell.angle_gamma   90.00
#
_symmetry.space_group_name_H-M   'P 1'
#
loop_
_entity.id
_entity.type
_entity.pdbx_description
1 polymer ?
#
loop_
_entity_poly.entity_id
_entity_poly.type
_entity_poly.pdbx_seq_one_letter_code
_entity_poly.pdbx_strand_id
1 'polypeptide(L)'
;MEALKHSEWTLGVIFFWFAFHNAQLTATWIFIVLIGSQLPDFTSLTLRKLSLPPDLVRKLTHDYIIVVFLWLLILIIDPSAYFYNNPGIWLLATGIAIHYGVDLFSGLEPIYIGGIFFGERTAAIYVTADHRIAIGKRIEKWGSNYLITKTEKPTPELAWFWVMQLSGTIFCGLGMIFYLF
;
A
#
# COMPACT_ATOMS: atom_id res chain seq x y z
N MET A 1 -4.06 11.22 8.66
CA MET A 1 -2.61 10.90 8.67
C MET A 1 -2.25 9.71 7.79
N GLU A 2 -3.19 9.08 7.07
CA GLU A 2 -2.87 7.92 6.20
C GLU A 2 -1.99 8.26 4.98
N ALA A 3 -2.12 9.46 4.41
CA ALA A 3 -1.39 9.84 3.19
C ALA A 3 0.15 9.81 3.31
N LEU A 4 0.72 9.86 4.52
CA LEU A 4 2.16 9.80 4.73
C LEU A 4 2.68 8.37 4.98
N LYS A 5 1.80 7.40 5.28
CA LYS A 5 2.22 6.05 5.67
C LYS A 5 2.93 5.33 4.54
N HIS A 6 2.45 5.48 3.31
CA HIS A 6 3.07 4.81 2.16
C HIS A 6 4.27 5.56 1.61
N SER A 7 4.25 6.90 1.68
CA SER A 7 5.26 7.75 1.05
C SER A 7 6.66 7.47 1.58
N GLU A 8 6.83 7.28 2.89
CA GLU A 8 8.13 7.00 3.51
C GLU A 8 8.69 5.65 3.09
N TRP A 9 7.87 4.60 3.16
CA TRP A 9 8.25 3.27 2.68
C TRP A 9 8.61 3.29 1.19
N THR A 10 7.82 4.01 0.39
CA THR A 10 8.03 4.08 -1.06
C THR A 10 9.32 4.81 -1.40
N LEU A 11 9.59 5.94 -0.74
CA LEU A 11 10.83 6.68 -0.90
C LEU A 11 12.04 5.84 -0.46
N GLY A 12 11.95 5.13 0.67
CA GLY A 12 13.01 4.25 1.14
C GLY A 12 13.40 3.19 0.11
N VAL A 13 12.42 2.49 -0.48
CA VAL A 13 12.71 1.46 -1.51
C VAL A 13 13.42 2.08 -2.71
N ILE A 14 12.96 3.24 -3.15
CA ILE A 14 13.56 3.93 -4.30
C ILE A 14 14.99 4.38 -3.99
N PHE A 15 15.24 4.99 -2.84
CA PHE A 15 16.60 5.39 -2.48
C PHE A 15 17.56 4.19 -2.45
N PHE A 16 17.16 3.09 -1.83
CA PHE A 16 17.96 1.86 -1.85
C PHE A 16 18.17 1.33 -3.27
N TRP A 17 17.13 1.25 -4.08
CA TRP A 17 17.23 0.76 -5.46
C TRP A 17 18.22 1.58 -6.28
N PHE A 18 18.12 2.90 -6.26
CA PHE A 18 19.01 3.79 -7.01
C PHE A 18 20.45 3.74 -6.50
N ALA A 19 20.63 3.59 -5.18
CA ALA A 19 21.94 3.40 -4.58
C ALA A 19 22.60 2.09 -5.05
N PHE A 20 21.89 0.95 -4.97
CA PHE A 20 22.41 -0.34 -5.41
C PHE A 20 22.81 -0.37 -6.88
N HIS A 21 22.11 0.38 -7.72
CA HIS A 21 22.36 0.46 -9.16
C HIS A 21 23.29 1.62 -9.56
N ASN A 22 23.81 2.39 -8.59
CA ASN A 22 24.64 3.57 -8.83
C ASN A 22 24.01 4.53 -9.87
N ALA A 23 22.69 4.69 -9.82
CA ALA A 23 21.93 5.46 -10.80
C ALA A 23 21.50 6.81 -10.22
N GLN A 24 21.51 7.86 -11.05
CA GLN A 24 21.14 9.20 -10.61
C GLN A 24 19.62 9.34 -10.44
N LEU A 25 19.15 9.54 -9.21
CA LEU A 25 17.76 9.85 -8.91
C LEU A 25 17.41 11.29 -9.33
N THR A 26 16.37 11.45 -10.13
CA THR A 26 15.85 12.76 -10.53
C THR A 26 14.59 13.13 -9.75
N ALA A 27 14.29 14.43 -9.62
CA ALA A 27 13.07 14.90 -8.97
C ALA A 27 11.80 14.36 -9.65
N THR A 28 11.81 14.20 -10.98
CA THR A 28 10.71 13.61 -11.74
C THR A 28 10.42 12.18 -11.31
N TRP A 29 11.47 11.38 -11.08
CA TRP A 29 11.30 9.99 -10.63
C TRP A 29 10.74 9.89 -9.23
N ILE A 30 11.18 10.76 -8.32
CA ILE A 30 10.59 10.89 -6.98
C ILE A 30 9.08 11.20 -7.09
N PHE A 31 8.71 12.15 -7.96
CA PHE A 31 7.31 12.54 -8.13
C PHE A 31 6.44 11.41 -8.69
N ILE A 32 6.92 10.68 -9.70
CA ILE A 32 6.21 9.52 -10.29
C ILE A 32 5.92 8.47 -9.21
N VAL A 33 6.92 8.17 -8.38
CA VAL A 33 6.81 7.18 -7.31
C VAL A 33 5.80 7.62 -6.26
N LEU A 34 5.85 8.89 -5.85
CA LEU A 34 4.90 9.45 -4.88
C LEU A 34 3.47 9.47 -5.42
N ILE A 35 3.27 9.75 -6.72
CA ILE A 35 1.95 9.59 -7.35
C ILE A 35 1.52 8.13 -7.28
N GLY A 36 2.39 7.19 -7.64
CA GLY A 36 2.09 5.77 -7.63
C GLY A 36 1.65 5.28 -6.25
N SER A 37 2.33 5.72 -5.19
CA SER A 37 2.01 5.31 -3.82
C SER A 37 0.71 5.90 -3.26
N GLN A 38 0.14 6.91 -3.91
CA GLN A 38 -1.12 7.54 -3.47
C GLN A 38 -2.29 7.23 -4.43
N LEU A 39 -2.00 6.68 -5.60
CA LEU A 39 -2.99 6.43 -6.64
C LEU A 39 -4.17 5.55 -6.18
N PRO A 40 -3.96 4.46 -5.41
CA PRO A 40 -5.08 3.63 -4.95
C PRO A 40 -6.04 4.39 -4.02
N ASP A 41 -5.51 5.20 -3.10
CA ASP A 41 -6.30 6.04 -2.19
C ASP A 41 -7.07 7.13 -2.93
N PHE A 42 -6.42 7.85 -3.85
CA PHE A 42 -7.09 8.86 -4.67
C PHE A 42 -8.18 8.26 -5.55
N THR A 43 -7.95 7.07 -6.09
CA THR A 43 -8.95 6.34 -6.88
C THR A 43 -10.12 5.93 -5.99
N SER A 44 -9.86 5.40 -4.80
CA SER A 44 -10.88 5.03 -3.82
C SER A 44 -11.76 6.24 -3.44
N LEU A 45 -11.12 7.37 -3.13
CA LEU A 45 -11.81 8.61 -2.81
C LEU A 45 -12.68 9.10 -3.97
N THR A 46 -12.15 9.04 -5.20
CA THR A 46 -12.87 9.47 -6.41
C THR A 46 -14.09 8.58 -6.66
N LEU A 47 -13.94 7.26 -6.58
CA LEU A 47 -15.05 6.32 -6.77
C LEU A 47 -16.12 6.46 -5.67
N ARG A 48 -15.73 6.71 -4.42
CA ARG A 48 -16.68 7.01 -3.34
C ARG A 48 -17.46 8.31 -3.61
N LYS A 49 -16.80 9.35 -4.14
CA LYS A 49 -17.47 10.60 -4.55
C LYS A 49 -18.49 10.37 -5.68
N LEU A 50 -18.26 9.37 -6.53
CA LEU A 50 -19.21 8.92 -7.54
C LEU A 50 -20.34 8.03 -6.97
N SER A 51 -20.45 7.92 -5.64
CA SER A 51 -21.50 7.15 -4.95
C SER A 51 -21.50 5.65 -5.26
N LEU A 52 -20.34 5.10 -5.64
CA LEU A 52 -20.18 3.65 -5.75
C LEU A 52 -20.23 2.99 -4.36
N PRO A 53 -20.81 1.78 -4.24
CA PRO A 53 -20.86 1.05 -2.98
C PRO A 53 -19.45 0.87 -2.37
N PRO A 54 -19.26 1.10 -1.06
CA PRO A 54 -17.94 1.01 -0.42
C PRO A 54 -17.19 -0.30 -0.69
N ASP A 55 -17.89 -1.43 -0.69
CA ASP A 55 -17.30 -2.75 -0.94
C ASP A 55 -16.81 -2.91 -2.39
N LEU A 56 -17.55 -2.33 -3.35
CA LEU A 56 -17.14 -2.34 -4.76
C LEU A 56 -15.93 -1.43 -4.98
N VAL A 57 -15.93 -0.23 -4.38
CA VAL A 57 -14.77 0.67 -4.43
C VAL A 57 -13.53 -0.04 -3.89
N ARG A 58 -13.67 -0.75 -2.77
CA ARG A 58 -12.55 -1.47 -2.16
C ARG A 58 -12.04 -2.59 -3.05
N LYS A 59 -12.93 -3.39 -3.65
CA LYS A 59 -12.56 -4.42 -4.63
C LYS A 59 -11.86 -3.83 -5.86
N LEU A 60 -12.27 -2.65 -6.33
CA LEU A 60 -11.64 -2.03 -7.52
C LEU A 60 -10.28 -1.39 -7.25
N THR A 61 -10.05 -0.91 -6.02
CA THR A 61 -8.88 -0.09 -5.68
C THR A 61 -7.89 -0.79 -4.78
N HIS A 62 -8.30 -1.89 -4.15
CA HIS A 62 -7.52 -2.62 -3.15
C HIS A 62 -7.58 -4.15 -3.34
N ASP A 63 -7.69 -4.60 -4.59
CA ASP A 63 -7.60 -6.02 -4.98
C ASP A 63 -6.21 -6.33 -5.54
N TYR A 64 -5.49 -7.18 -4.82
CA TYR A 64 -4.09 -7.49 -5.04
C TYR A 64 -3.84 -8.31 -6.30
N ILE A 65 -4.87 -8.93 -6.89
CA ILE A 65 -4.68 -9.60 -8.17
C ILE A 65 -4.21 -8.59 -9.22
N ILE A 66 -4.71 -7.36 -9.22
CA ILE A 66 -4.31 -6.34 -10.21
C ILE A 66 -2.83 -5.94 -10.01
N VAL A 67 -2.42 -5.82 -8.74
CA VAL A 67 -1.07 -5.39 -8.34
C VAL A 67 -0.05 -6.47 -8.58
N VAL A 68 -0.35 -7.70 -8.14
CA VAL A 68 0.47 -8.89 -8.36
C VAL A 68 0.57 -9.16 -9.85
N PHE A 69 -0.50 -9.00 -10.62
CA PHE A 69 -0.45 -9.18 -12.07
C PHE A 69 0.40 -8.10 -12.75
N LEU A 70 0.27 -6.82 -12.36
CA LEU A 70 1.12 -5.73 -12.86
C LEU A 70 2.61 -5.94 -12.50
N TRP A 71 2.89 -6.38 -11.27
CA TRP A 71 4.25 -6.64 -10.81
C TRP A 71 4.86 -7.89 -11.46
N LEU A 72 4.10 -8.97 -11.59
CA LEU A 72 4.55 -10.17 -12.29
C LEU A 72 4.78 -9.88 -13.78
N LEU A 73 3.95 -9.04 -14.42
CA LEU A 73 4.21 -8.61 -15.79
C LEU A 73 5.55 -7.86 -15.91
N ILE A 74 5.89 -7.04 -14.92
CA ILE A 74 7.13 -6.25 -14.91
C ILE A 74 8.36 -7.10 -14.53
N LEU A 75 8.22 -8.05 -13.61
CA LEU A 75 9.32 -8.90 -13.11
C LEU A 75 9.61 -10.12 -13.98
N ILE A 76 8.61 -10.70 -14.65
CA ILE A 76 8.80 -11.91 -15.49
C ILE A 76 9.41 -11.55 -16.85
N ILE A 77 9.16 -10.35 -17.36
CA ILE A 77 9.49 -9.98 -18.76
C ILE A 77 10.94 -9.48 -18.91
N ASP A 78 11.75 -9.46 -17.85
CA ASP A 78 13.08 -8.86 -17.71
C ASP A 78 13.01 -7.49 -17.01
N PRO A 79 13.21 -7.44 -15.68
CA PRO A 79 13.10 -6.21 -14.90
C PRO A 79 14.16 -5.18 -15.28
N SER A 80 15.31 -5.62 -15.82
CA SER A 80 16.36 -4.72 -16.28
C SER A 80 15.98 -4.07 -17.60
N ALA A 81 15.55 -4.86 -18.60
CA ALA A 81 15.13 -4.34 -19.89
C ALA A 81 13.88 -3.44 -19.78
N TYR A 82 12.94 -3.76 -18.88
CA TYR A 82 11.75 -2.92 -18.71
C TYR A 82 12.05 -1.58 -18.03
N PHE A 83 12.96 -1.56 -17.04
CA PHE A 83 13.42 -0.33 -16.41
C PHE A 83 14.12 0.59 -17.43
N TYR A 84 15.01 0.04 -18.27
CA TYR A 84 15.74 0.87 -19.24
C TYR A 84 14.84 1.40 -20.37
N ASN A 85 13.83 0.63 -20.78
CA ASN A 85 12.94 1.04 -21.87
C ASN A 85 11.77 1.92 -21.39
N ASN A 86 11.29 1.74 -20.15
CA ASN A 86 10.11 2.42 -19.61
C ASN A 86 10.25 2.74 -18.10
N PRO A 87 11.24 3.55 -17.68
CA PRO A 87 11.53 3.78 -16.26
C PRO A 87 10.34 4.39 -15.51
N GLY A 88 9.57 5.27 -16.15
CA GLY A 88 8.39 5.90 -15.52
C GLY A 88 7.28 4.90 -15.15
N ILE A 89 6.99 3.92 -16.03
CA ILE A 89 5.96 2.91 -15.77
C ILE A 89 6.41 1.99 -14.62
N TRP A 90 7.68 1.58 -14.64
CA TRP A 90 8.27 0.77 -13.58
C TRP A 90 8.19 1.49 -12.22
N LEU A 91 8.60 2.76 -12.18
CA LEU A 91 8.58 3.58 -10.96
C LEU A 91 7.14 3.76 -10.42
N LEU A 92 6.18 4.00 -11.30
CA LEU A 92 4.76 4.12 -10.93
C LEU A 92 4.24 2.80 -10.34
N ALA A 93 4.52 1.67 -11.01
CA ALA A 93 4.10 0.35 -10.56
C ALA A 93 4.76 -0.08 -9.24
N THR A 94 6.04 0.27 -9.04
CA THR A 94 6.74 0.11 -7.75
C THR A 94 6.05 0.92 -6.66
N GLY A 95 5.71 2.18 -6.93
CA GLY A 95 4.96 3.03 -6.01
C GLY A 95 3.64 2.42 -5.57
N ILE A 96 2.85 1.95 -6.55
CA ILE A 96 1.59 1.27 -6.32
C ILE A 96 1.81 0.02 -5.46
N ALA A 97 2.73 -0.87 -5.83
CA ALA A 97 2.90 -2.12 -5.08
C ALA A 97 3.38 -1.94 -3.65
N ILE A 98 4.20 -0.93 -3.38
CA ILE A 98 4.62 -0.61 -2.01
C ILE A 98 3.43 -0.10 -1.20
N HIS A 99 2.57 0.74 -1.77
CA HIS A 99 1.33 1.17 -1.12
C HIS A 99 0.54 -0.05 -0.63
N TYR A 100 0.33 -0.99 -1.53
CA TYR A 100 -0.33 -2.25 -1.21
C TYR A 100 0.45 -2.99 -0.12
N GLY A 101 1.71 -3.35 -0.32
CA GLY A 101 2.51 -4.05 0.70
C GLY A 101 2.41 -3.43 2.10
N VAL A 102 2.48 -2.10 2.22
CA VAL A 102 2.32 -1.38 3.48
C VAL A 102 0.91 -1.55 4.06
N ASP A 103 -0.15 -1.47 3.25
CA ASP A 103 -1.51 -1.76 3.73
C ASP A 103 -1.63 -3.19 4.27
N LEU A 104 -0.99 -4.18 3.64
CA LEU A 104 -0.98 -5.58 4.11
C LEU A 104 -0.37 -5.71 5.48
N PHE A 105 0.79 -5.10 5.67
CA PHE A 105 1.49 -5.16 6.94
C PHE A 105 0.83 -4.26 8.00
N SER A 106 0.19 -3.16 7.61
CA SER A 106 -0.53 -2.29 8.55
C SER A 106 -1.73 -2.99 9.19
N GLY A 107 -2.34 -3.95 8.50
CA GLY A 107 -3.49 -4.71 9.02
C GLY A 107 -4.70 -3.85 9.38
N LEU A 108 -4.73 -2.59 8.96
CA LEU A 108 -5.82 -1.65 9.23
C LEU A 108 -7.03 -1.91 8.35
N GLU A 109 -6.82 -2.55 7.20
CA GLU A 109 -7.84 -2.70 6.18
C GLU A 109 -7.81 -4.11 5.56
N PRO A 110 -8.97 -4.66 5.19
CA PRO A 110 -9.04 -5.93 4.48
C PRO A 110 -8.42 -5.82 3.09
N ILE A 111 -7.69 -6.87 2.74
CA ILE A 111 -7.02 -7.01 1.46
C ILE A 111 -7.58 -8.19 0.72
N TYR A 112 -8.06 -7.95 -0.49
CA TYR A 112 -8.67 -9.00 -1.29
C TYR A 112 -7.63 -9.57 -2.25
N ILE A 113 -7.50 -10.89 -2.29
CA ILE A 113 -6.71 -11.60 -3.31
C ILE A 113 -7.68 -12.09 -4.39
N GLY A 114 -8.02 -11.23 -5.34
CA GLY A 114 -9.02 -11.53 -6.37
C GLY A 114 -10.45 -11.36 -5.88
N GLY A 115 -10.72 -10.37 -5.03
CA GLY A 115 -12.07 -10.06 -4.54
C GLY A 115 -13.07 -9.71 -5.64
N ILE A 116 -12.61 -9.16 -6.76
CA ILE A 116 -13.44 -8.92 -7.95
C ILE A 116 -13.92 -10.24 -8.57
N PHE A 117 -13.05 -11.26 -8.62
CA PHE A 117 -13.31 -12.52 -9.34
C PHE A 117 -13.85 -13.64 -8.44
N PHE A 118 -13.41 -13.69 -7.18
CA PHE A 118 -13.65 -14.78 -6.25
C PHE A 118 -14.43 -14.34 -4.99
N GLY A 119 -14.82 -13.06 -4.93
CA GLY A 119 -15.63 -12.51 -3.84
C GLY A 119 -14.87 -12.32 -2.51
N GLU A 120 -15.62 -12.05 -1.44
CA GLU A 120 -15.08 -11.63 -0.13
C GLU A 120 -14.30 -12.70 0.63
N ARG A 121 -14.38 -13.96 0.21
CA ARG A 121 -13.65 -15.09 0.80
C ARG A 121 -12.12 -14.97 0.64
N THR A 122 -11.68 -14.04 -0.19
CA THR A 122 -10.28 -13.77 -0.47
C THR A 122 -9.69 -12.64 0.38
N ALA A 123 -10.47 -12.10 1.33
CA ALA A 123 -10.02 -11.07 2.25
C ALA A 123 -9.01 -11.62 3.27
N ALA A 124 -7.82 -11.02 3.35
CA ALA A 124 -6.77 -11.28 4.32
C ALA A 124 -6.53 -10.02 5.18
N ILE A 125 -6.34 -10.22 6.49
CA ILE A 125 -5.87 -9.22 7.47
C ILE A 125 -4.81 -9.93 8.32
N TYR A 126 -3.61 -9.33 8.46
CA TYR A 126 -2.43 -10.01 9.00
C TYR A 126 -2.34 -10.02 10.54
N VAL A 127 -3.19 -9.30 11.28
CA VAL A 127 -3.12 -9.21 12.76
C VAL A 127 -3.99 -10.27 13.47
N THR A 128 -3.28 -11.24 14.07
CA THR A 128 -3.56 -12.29 15.10
C THR A 128 -4.89 -13.10 15.10
N ALA A 129 -4.74 -14.42 15.32
CA ALA A 129 -5.79 -15.44 15.26
C ALA A 129 -6.96 -15.24 16.24
N ASP A 130 -6.75 -14.63 17.41
CA ASP A 130 -7.84 -14.31 18.35
C ASP A 130 -8.71 -13.13 17.87
N HIS A 131 -8.17 -12.28 17.00
CA HIS A 131 -8.92 -11.19 16.34
C HIS A 131 -9.65 -11.65 15.07
N ARG A 132 -9.28 -12.79 14.44
CA ARG A 132 -10.02 -13.34 13.29
C ARG A 132 -11.51 -13.62 13.60
N ILE A 133 -11.81 -14.15 14.79
CA ILE A 133 -13.18 -14.49 15.20
C ILE A 133 -14.02 -13.23 15.46
N ALA A 134 -13.40 -12.17 15.97
CA ALA A 134 -14.04 -10.87 16.18
C ALA A 134 -14.17 -10.06 14.87
N ILE A 135 -13.22 -10.19 13.95
CA ILE A 135 -13.18 -9.51 12.66
C ILE A 135 -14.18 -10.13 11.67
N GLY A 136 -14.34 -11.46 11.64
CA GLY A 136 -15.43 -12.09 10.86
C GLY A 136 -16.81 -11.51 11.21
N LYS A 137 -17.06 -11.27 12.50
CA LYS A 137 -18.27 -10.58 13.00
C LYS A 137 -18.25 -9.05 12.83
N ARG A 138 -17.09 -8.40 12.66
CA ARG A 138 -16.97 -6.95 12.37
C ARG A 138 -17.07 -6.63 10.89
N ILE A 139 -16.65 -7.52 9.99
CA ILE A 139 -16.82 -7.36 8.53
C ILE A 139 -18.31 -7.45 8.17
N GLU A 140 -19.08 -8.33 8.83
CA GLU A 140 -20.55 -8.31 8.78
C GLU A 140 -21.16 -6.98 9.31
N LYS A 141 -20.41 -6.24 10.15
CA LYS A 141 -20.81 -4.92 10.70
C LYS A 141 -20.17 -3.72 9.99
N TRP A 142 -19.26 -3.91 9.02
CA TRP A 142 -18.67 -2.78 8.27
C TRP A 142 -19.72 -2.04 7.42
N GLY A 143 -20.87 -2.68 7.17
CA GLY A 143 -22.08 -2.04 6.64
C GLY A 143 -22.89 -1.19 7.64
N SER A 144 -22.49 -1.09 8.92
CA SER A 144 -23.26 -0.36 9.92
C SER A 144 -22.35 0.38 10.93
N ASN A 145 -22.19 1.68 10.71
CA ASN A 145 -21.89 2.73 11.70
C ASN A 145 -20.79 2.42 12.73
N TYR A 146 -19.53 2.65 12.37
CA TYR A 146 -18.46 2.81 13.35
C TYR A 146 -18.43 4.23 13.91
N LEU A 147 -19.22 4.45 14.96
CA LEU A 147 -19.04 5.58 15.88
C LEU A 147 -17.80 5.26 16.72
N ILE A 148 -16.71 6.00 16.46
CA ILE A 148 -15.42 5.87 17.15
C ILE A 148 -15.64 6.20 18.63
N THR A 149 -15.71 5.16 19.48
CA THR A 149 -15.71 5.32 20.93
C THR A 149 -14.33 5.78 21.39
N LYS A 150 -14.28 6.99 21.97
CA LYS A 150 -13.12 7.52 22.70
C LYS A 150 -12.69 6.54 23.79
N THR A 151 -11.48 6.01 23.69
CA THR A 151 -10.77 5.35 24.79
C THR A 151 -9.40 5.99 24.97
N GLU A 152 -9.07 6.37 26.20
CA GLU A 152 -7.91 7.18 26.62
C GLU A 152 -6.54 6.45 26.59
N LYS A 153 -6.45 5.31 25.90
CA LYS A 153 -5.19 4.60 25.61
C LYS A 153 -5.17 4.24 24.11
N PRO A 154 -4.02 4.38 23.41
CA PRO A 154 -3.93 4.00 22.01
C PRO A 154 -4.35 2.55 21.88
N THR A 155 -5.33 2.28 21.03
CA THR A 155 -5.73 0.90 20.75
C THR A 155 -4.55 0.14 20.14
N PRO A 156 -4.44 -1.18 20.30
CA PRO A 156 -3.35 -1.96 19.70
C PRO A 156 -3.14 -1.71 18.20
N GLU A 157 -4.22 -1.41 17.47
CA GLU A 157 -4.19 -1.03 16.05
C GLU A 157 -3.51 0.32 15.83
N LEU A 158 -3.79 1.30 16.68
CA LEU A 158 -3.13 2.61 16.61
C LEU A 158 -1.64 2.48 16.98
N ALA A 159 -1.30 1.66 17.99
CA ALA A 159 0.09 1.40 18.35
C ALA A 159 0.86 0.72 17.21
N TRP A 160 0.26 -0.27 16.54
CA TRP A 160 0.85 -0.93 15.38
C TRP A 160 1.00 0.00 14.17
N PHE A 161 0.01 0.87 13.93
CA PHE A 161 0.12 1.91 12.92
C PHE A 161 1.33 2.82 13.16
N TRP A 162 1.56 3.24 14.42
CA TRP A 162 2.75 4.03 14.76
C TRP A 162 4.06 3.26 14.56
N VAL A 163 4.10 1.97 14.86
CA VAL A 163 5.27 1.12 14.56
C VAL A 163 5.54 1.13 13.06
N MET A 164 4.53 0.90 12.23
CA MET A 164 4.66 0.92 10.77
C MET A 164 5.12 2.27 10.23
N GLN A 165 4.62 3.38 10.79
CA GLN A 165 5.07 4.73 10.42
C GLN A 165 6.53 4.95 10.81
N LEU A 166 6.91 4.70 12.06
CA LEU A 166 8.28 4.89 12.54
C LEU A 166 9.27 4.02 11.76
N SER A 167 8.91 2.76 11.48
CA SER A 167 9.72 1.87 10.65
C SER A 167 9.87 2.41 9.23
N GLY A 168 8.80 2.95 8.63
CA GLY A 168 8.85 3.62 7.32
C GLY A 168 9.78 4.83 7.31
N THR A 169 9.69 5.70 8.32
CA THR A 169 10.55 6.87 8.46
C THR A 169 12.03 6.46 8.59
N ILE A 170 12.34 5.49 9.45
CA ILE A 170 13.70 4.97 9.64
C ILE A 170 14.22 4.36 8.33
N PHE A 171 13.40 3.54 7.68
CA PHE A 171 13.76 2.91 6.41
C PHE A 171 14.04 3.95 5.31
N CYS A 172 13.21 4.99 5.21
CA CYS A 172 13.43 6.12 4.31
C CYS A 172 14.75 6.84 4.61
N GLY A 173 15.02 7.16 5.87
CA GLY A 173 16.25 7.82 6.30
C GLY A 173 17.50 7.00 5.99
N LEU A 174 17.46 5.69 6.27
CA LEU A 174 18.55 4.76 5.93
C LEU A 174 18.77 4.68 4.42
N GLY A 175 17.69 4.61 3.63
CA GLY A 175 17.78 4.63 2.17
C GLY A 175 18.44 5.92 1.67
N MET A 176 18.03 7.08 2.19
CA MET A 176 18.64 8.37 1.85
C MET A 176 20.14 8.40 2.15
N ILE A 177 20.55 7.94 3.34
CA ILE A 177 21.97 7.88 3.71
C ILE A 177 22.72 6.96 2.74
N PHE A 178 22.19 5.77 2.48
CA PHE A 178 22.80 4.79 1.58
C PHE A 178 22.88 5.26 0.12
N TYR A 179 21.98 6.14 -0.32
CA TYR A 179 22.05 6.74 -1.66
C TYR A 179 23.10 7.86 -1.76
N LEU A 180 23.38 8.56 -0.66
CA LEU A 180 24.31 9.68 -0.64
C LEU A 180 25.78 9.27 -0.42
N PHE A 181 26.04 8.05 0.04
CA PHE A 181 27.36 7.54 0.42
C PHE A 181 27.63 6.16 -0.19
#